data_AF-A0A3N5NJY7-F1
#
_entry.id   AF-A0A3N5NJY7-F1
#
_cell.length_a   1.000
_cell.length_b   1.000
_cell.length_c   1.000
_cell.angle_alpha   90.00
_cell.angle_beta   90.00
_cell.angle_gamma   90.00
#
_symmetry.space_group_name_H-M   'P 1'
#
loop_
_entity.id
_entity.type
_entity.pdbx_description
1 polymer ?
#
loop_
_entity_poly.entity_id
_entity_poly.type
_entity_poly.pdbx_seq_one_letter_code
_entity_poly.pdbx_strand_id
1 'polypeptide(L)'
;MPDLSTLHEFLPAILEVIRIPLIIVGGYALTRVLKVVIRKMRREIVGQMKKRGTGPEVEVEKRGKTISDVLYKASAATLWAVVIMMVLRELGFDIGPILAGAGIVGLAVGFGAQNLVRDIISGLFLI
;
A
#
# COMPACT_ATOMS: atom_id res chain seq x y z
N MET A 1 30.84 -32.34 -24.71
CA MET A 1 29.39 -32.03 -24.56
C MET A 1 29.25 -31.35 -23.20
N PRO A 2 28.76 -30.10 -23.11
CA PRO A 2 28.45 -29.53 -21.80
C PRO A 2 27.43 -30.45 -21.11
N ASP A 3 27.71 -30.81 -19.88
CA ASP A 3 26.91 -31.72 -19.07
C ASP A 3 25.58 -31.05 -18.67
N LEU A 4 24.49 -31.80 -18.68
CA LEU A 4 23.18 -31.26 -18.26
C LEU A 4 23.14 -30.92 -16.75
N SER A 5 24.14 -31.36 -15.97
CA SER A 5 24.29 -31.11 -14.53
C SER A 5 24.69 -29.66 -14.19
N THR A 6 25.54 -29.01 -15.00
CA THR A 6 25.90 -27.61 -14.76
C THR A 6 24.69 -26.67 -14.86
N LEU A 7 23.72 -26.96 -15.72
CA LEU A 7 22.48 -26.18 -15.86
C LEU A 7 21.60 -26.16 -14.59
N HIS A 8 21.63 -27.22 -13.77
CA HIS A 8 20.91 -27.28 -12.50
C HIS A 8 21.55 -26.43 -11.39
N GLU A 9 22.87 -26.22 -11.45
CA GLU A 9 23.62 -25.37 -10.52
C GLU A 9 23.40 -23.87 -10.79
N PHE A 10 23.22 -23.50 -12.06
CA PHE A 10 22.97 -22.10 -12.47
C PHE A 10 21.49 -21.68 -12.35
N LEU A 11 20.55 -22.61 -12.35
CA LEU A 11 19.10 -22.35 -12.23
C LEU A 11 18.72 -21.51 -10.98
N PRO A 12 19.16 -21.85 -9.75
CA PRO A 12 18.81 -21.07 -8.56
C PRO A 12 19.40 -19.65 -8.58
N ALA A 13 20.65 -19.50 -9.06
CA ALA A 13 21.31 -18.20 -9.14
C ALA A 13 20.60 -17.24 -10.12
N ILE A 14 20.12 -17.75 -11.26
CA ILE A 14 19.36 -16.95 -12.23
C ILE A 14 17.99 -16.52 -11.66
N LEU A 15 17.33 -17.39 -10.89
CA LEU A 15 16.03 -17.09 -10.29
C LEU A 15 16.13 -16.03 -9.18
N GLU A 16 17.19 -16.05 -8.37
CA GLU A 16 17.43 -15.04 -7.32
C GLU A 16 17.66 -13.65 -7.92
N VAL A 17 18.44 -13.55 -9.00
CA VAL A 17 18.72 -12.27 -9.67
C VAL A 17 17.46 -11.64 -10.28
N ILE A 18 16.50 -12.46 -10.73
CA ILE A 18 15.24 -11.98 -11.33
C ILE A 18 14.19 -11.57 -10.27
N ARG A 19 14.26 -12.10 -9.05
CA ARG A 19 13.26 -11.81 -8.01
C ARG A 19 13.26 -10.36 -7.55
N ILE A 20 14.43 -9.77 -7.31
CA ILE A 20 14.55 -8.38 -6.86
C ILE A 20 13.87 -7.40 -7.83
N PRO A 21 14.19 -7.38 -9.14
CA PRO A 21 13.51 -6.50 -10.08
C PRO A 21 12.02 -6.81 -10.19
N LEU A 22 11.61 -8.08 -10.10
CA LEU A 22 10.19 -8.47 -10.09
C LEU A 22 9.44 -7.87 -8.87
N ILE A 23 10.03 -7.91 -7.68
CA ILE A 23 9.45 -7.32 -6.46
C ILE A 23 9.32 -5.81 -6.62
N ILE A 24 10.33 -5.13 -7.15
CA ILE A 24 10.29 -3.68 -7.38
C ILE A 24 9.22 -3.33 -8.41
N VAL A 25 9.13 -4.07 -9.52
CA VAL A 25 8.11 -3.87 -10.56
C VAL A 25 6.72 -4.15 -9.99
N GLY A 26 6.55 -5.21 -9.21
CA GLY A 26 5.30 -5.55 -8.53
C GLY A 26 4.87 -4.46 -7.56
N GLY A 27 5.78 -3.96 -6.71
CA GLY A 27 5.55 -2.84 -5.81
C GLY A 27 5.17 -1.56 -6.57
N TYR A 28 5.90 -1.24 -7.63
CA TYR A 28 5.58 -0.11 -8.49
C TYR A 28 4.19 -0.25 -9.13
N ALA A 29 3.87 -1.41 -9.70
CA ALA A 29 2.56 -1.70 -10.29
C ALA A 29 1.44 -1.55 -9.24
N LEU A 30 1.64 -2.06 -8.03
CA LEU A 30 0.66 -1.96 -6.95
C LEU A 30 0.44 -0.50 -6.51
N THR A 31 1.50 0.31 -6.42
CA THR A 31 1.35 1.76 -6.14
C THR A 31 0.64 2.50 -7.27
N ARG A 32 0.82 2.08 -8.53
CA ARG A 32 0.05 2.63 -9.66
C ARG A 32 -1.43 2.29 -9.51
N VAL A 33 -1.76 1.04 -9.19
CA VAL A 33 -3.15 0.61 -8.93
C VAL A 33 -3.75 1.45 -7.80
N LEU A 34 -3.05 1.60 -6.68
CA LEU A 34 -3.48 2.41 -5.53
C LEU A 34 -3.77 3.87 -5.95
N LYS A 35 -2.85 4.51 -6.69
CA LYS A 35 -3.08 5.87 -7.22
C LYS A 35 -4.29 5.93 -8.15
N VAL A 36 -4.46 4.93 -9.02
CA VAL A 36 -5.58 4.90 -9.98
C VAL A 36 -6.91 4.76 -9.25
N VAL A 37 -7.02 3.84 -8.30
CA VAL A 37 -8.24 3.63 -7.50
C VAL A 37 -8.62 4.89 -6.74
N ILE A 38 -7.67 5.52 -6.03
CA ILE A 38 -7.95 6.75 -5.27
C ILE A 38 -8.30 7.92 -6.20
N ARG A 39 -7.63 8.06 -7.35
CA ARG A 39 -7.96 9.08 -8.35
C ARG A 39 -9.31 8.82 -9.02
N LYS A 40 -9.71 7.56 -9.19
CA LYS A 40 -11.01 7.19 -9.76
C LYS A 40 -12.13 7.54 -8.78
N MET A 41 -12.03 7.07 -7.54
CA MET A 41 -12.99 7.39 -6.48
C MET A 41 -13.13 8.90 -6.26
N ARG A 42 -12.01 9.64 -6.21
CA ARG A 42 -12.05 11.10 -6.07
C ARG A 42 -12.76 11.78 -7.25
N ARG A 43 -12.54 11.32 -8.48
CA ARG A 43 -13.18 11.88 -9.67
C ARG A 43 -14.67 11.59 -9.71
N GLU A 44 -15.09 10.41 -9.26
CA GLU A 44 -16.51 10.05 -9.16
C GLU A 44 -17.23 10.93 -8.12
N ILE A 45 -16.64 11.07 -6.92
CA ILE A 45 -17.24 11.82 -5.81
C ILE A 45 -17.28 13.32 -6.11
N VAL A 46 -16.18 13.90 -6.57
CA VAL A 46 -16.10 15.35 -6.88
C VAL A 46 -16.83 15.69 -8.18
N GLY A 47 -16.81 14.80 -9.18
CA GLY A 47 -17.50 15.00 -10.45
C GLY A 47 -19.03 15.03 -10.30
N GLN A 48 -19.59 14.30 -9.33
CA GLN A 48 -21.02 14.37 -9.03
C GLN A 48 -21.41 15.58 -8.19
N MET A 49 -20.51 16.11 -7.34
CA MET A 49 -20.77 17.35 -6.58
C MET A 49 -20.87 18.58 -7.49
N LYS A 50 -20.06 18.64 -8.55
CA LYS A 50 -20.05 19.74 -9.54
C LYS A 50 -21.37 19.90 -10.32
N LYS A 51 -22.24 18.89 -10.32
CA LYS A 51 -23.57 18.94 -10.97
C LYS A 51 -24.70 19.35 -10.02
N ARG A 52 -24.46 19.42 -8.70
CA ARG A 52 -25.50 19.64 -7.68
C ARG A 52 -25.55 21.06 -7.08
N GLY A 53 -24.57 21.93 -7.35
CA GLY A 53 -24.66 23.37 -7.02
C GLY A 53 -24.91 23.69 -5.54
N THR A 54 -24.40 22.88 -4.61
CA THR A 54 -24.69 23.00 -3.17
C THR A 54 -23.44 23.36 -2.36
N GLY A 55 -23.43 24.56 -1.77
CA GLY A 55 -22.45 25.07 -0.78
C GLY A 55 -21.19 25.73 -1.38
N PRO A 56 -20.30 26.36 -0.58
CA PRO A 56 -18.98 26.81 -1.06
C PRO A 56 -18.16 25.57 -1.46
N GLU A 57 -18.38 25.10 -2.69
CA GLU A 57 -17.92 23.83 -3.29
C GLU A 57 -16.42 23.57 -3.05
N VAL A 58 -15.66 24.66 -2.96
CA VAL A 58 -14.22 24.67 -2.71
C VAL A 58 -13.85 24.01 -1.37
N GLU A 59 -14.68 24.10 -0.33
CA GLU A 59 -14.34 23.60 1.01
C GLU A 59 -14.53 22.09 1.14
N VAL A 60 -15.64 21.54 0.61
CA VAL A 60 -15.90 20.09 0.62
C VAL A 60 -14.89 19.36 -0.27
N GLU A 61 -14.56 19.93 -1.44
CA GLU A 61 -13.54 19.38 -2.33
C GLU A 61 -12.15 19.38 -1.69
N LYS A 62 -11.78 20.48 -0.99
CA LYS A 62 -10.50 20.57 -0.26
C LYS A 62 -10.41 19.52 0.85
N ARG A 63 -11.46 19.35 1.67
CA ARG A 63 -11.49 18.35 2.75
C ARG A 63 -11.39 16.92 2.19
N GLY A 64 -12.18 16.60 1.16
CA GLY A 64 -12.14 15.29 0.50
C GLY A 64 -10.77 14.97 -0.12
N LYS A 65 -10.10 15.99 -0.69
CA LYS A 65 -8.74 15.85 -1.23
C LYS A 65 -7.73 15.56 -0.13
N THR A 66 -7.74 16.30 0.98
CA THR A 66 -6.81 16.07 2.10
C THR A 66 -6.96 14.67 2.68
N ILE A 67 -8.20 14.20 2.92
CA ILE A 67 -8.46 12.85 3.42
C ILE A 67 -7.93 11.80 2.44
N SER A 68 -8.22 11.96 1.15
CA SER A 68 -7.76 11.04 0.11
C SER A 68 -6.23 11.00 0.01
N ASP A 69 -5.58 12.15 0.13
CA ASP A 69 -4.12 12.26 0.06
C ASP A 69 -3.45 11.66 1.31
N VAL A 70 -4.03 11.84 2.50
CA VAL A 70 -3.54 11.20 3.74
C VAL A 70 -3.68 9.67 3.64
N LEU A 71 -4.84 9.17 3.21
CA LEU A 71 -5.08 7.74 3.05
C LEU A 71 -4.14 7.12 2.00
N TYR A 72 -3.93 7.82 0.88
CA TYR A 72 -2.97 7.40 -0.14
C TYR A 72 -1.55 7.34 0.43
N LYS A 73 -1.10 8.39 1.13
CA LYS A 73 0.26 8.46 1.70
C LYS A 73 0.48 7.37 2.74
N ALA A 74 -0.48 7.13 3.63
CA ALA A 74 -0.41 6.07 4.62
C ALA A 74 -0.31 4.68 3.96
N SER A 75 -1.22 4.39 3.02
CA SER A 75 -1.23 3.11 2.29
C SER A 75 0.04 2.89 1.46
N ALA A 76 0.52 3.94 0.79
CA ALA A 76 1.75 3.88 0.01
C ALA A 76 2.98 3.67 0.91
N ALA A 77 3.05 4.31 2.08
CA ALA A 77 4.12 4.11 3.04
C ALA A 77 4.15 2.67 3.56
N THR A 78 3.00 2.11 3.94
CA THR A 78 2.89 0.70 4.36
C THR A 78 3.33 -0.26 3.25
N LEU A 79 2.88 -0.02 2.01
CA LEU A 79 3.28 -0.83 0.85
C LEU A 79 4.78 -0.79 0.62
N TRP A 80 5.39 0.41 0.60
CA TRP A 80 6.82 0.54 0.40
C TRP A 80 7.64 -0.09 1.53
N ALA A 81 7.17 -0.02 2.78
CA ALA A 81 7.80 -0.73 3.88
C ALA A 81 7.86 -2.25 3.61
N VAL A 82 6.77 -2.85 3.12
CA VAL A 82 6.73 -4.27 2.74
C VAL A 82 7.67 -4.57 1.58
N VAL A 83 7.66 -3.76 0.52
CA VAL A 83 8.55 -3.93 -0.64
C VAL A 83 10.02 -3.87 -0.22
N ILE A 84 10.39 -2.91 0.64
CA ILE A 84 11.75 -2.79 1.16
C ILE A 84 12.13 -4.02 1.98
N MET A 85 11.27 -4.49 2.88
CA MET A 85 11.53 -5.73 3.63
C MET A 85 11.73 -6.94 2.71
N MET A 86 10.90 -7.08 1.66
CA MET A 86 11.06 -8.15 0.68
C MET A 86 12.40 -8.07 -0.06
N VAL A 87 12.82 -6.88 -0.48
CA VAL A 87 14.13 -6.67 -1.12
C VAL A 87 15.27 -7.00 -0.15
N LEU A 88 15.19 -6.54 1.11
CA LEU A 88 16.20 -6.86 2.12
C LEU A 88 16.35 -8.37 2.35
N ARG A 89 15.23 -9.11 2.37
CA ARG A 89 15.25 -10.56 2.49
C ARG A 89 16.00 -11.24 1.34
N GLU A 90 15.74 -10.81 0.10
CA GLU A 90 16.42 -11.36 -1.08
C GLU A 90 17.91 -10.96 -1.13
N LEU A 91 18.31 -9.86 -0.49
CA LEU A 91 19.71 -9.49 -0.28
C LEU A 91 20.38 -10.28 0.87
N GLY A 92 19.67 -11.22 1.51
CA GLY A 92 20.19 -12.06 2.58
C GLY A 92 20.11 -11.45 3.99
N PHE A 93 19.43 -10.31 4.17
CA PHE A 93 19.20 -9.74 5.49
C PHE A 93 18.09 -10.49 6.23
N ASP A 94 18.26 -10.69 7.53
CA ASP A 94 17.19 -11.19 8.39
C ASP A 94 16.15 -10.09 8.63
N ILE A 95 14.94 -10.32 8.12
CA ILE A 95 13.81 -9.42 8.28
C ILE A 95 13.05 -9.65 9.60
N GLY A 96 13.35 -10.71 10.35
CA GLY A 96 12.68 -11.06 11.60
C GLY A 96 12.60 -9.89 12.61
N PRO A 97 13.73 -9.23 12.94
CA PRO A 97 13.72 -8.07 13.83
C PRO A 97 12.89 -6.89 13.30
N ILE A 98 12.96 -6.62 11.99
CA ILE A 98 12.20 -5.53 11.36
C ILE A 98 10.70 -5.84 11.39
N LEU A 99 10.33 -7.09 11.07
CA LEU A 99 8.95 -7.55 11.08
C LEU A 99 8.36 -7.53 12.50
N ALA A 100 9.14 -7.91 13.51
CA ALA A 100 8.75 -7.83 14.91
C ALA A 100 8.49 -6.36 15.33
N GLY A 101 9.40 -5.44 14.99
CA GLY A 101 9.23 -4.01 15.25
C GLY A 101 8.03 -3.42 14.53
N ALA A 102 7.85 -3.75 13.24
CA ALA A 102 6.68 -3.35 12.45
C ALA A 102 5.37 -3.86 13.04
N GLY A 103 5.38 -5.07 13.61
CA GLY A 103 4.25 -5.63 14.35
C GLY A 103 3.86 -4.79 15.56
N ILE A 104 4.83 -4.40 16.40
CA ILE A 104 4.59 -3.54 17.58
C ILE A 104 4.03 -2.17 17.15
N VAL A 105 4.62 -1.55 16.12
CA VAL A 105 4.12 -0.28 15.57
C VAL A 105 2.70 -0.43 15.03
N GLY A 106 2.42 -1.53 14.32
CA GLY A 106 1.08 -1.85 13.81
C GLY A 106 0.05 -1.99 14.93
N LEU A 107 0.41 -2.66 16.03
CA LEU A 107 -0.44 -2.76 17.22
C LEU A 107 -0.71 -1.39 17.85
N ALA A 108 0.33 -0.56 18.00
CA ALA A 108 0.18 0.79 18.55
C ALA A 108 -0.75 1.66 17.70
N VAL A 109 -0.61 1.61 16.36
CA VAL A 109 -1.50 2.30 15.42
C VAL A 109 -2.93 1.75 15.51
N GLY A 110 -3.08 0.43 15.61
CA GLY A 110 -4.37 -0.24 15.76
C GLY A 110 -5.11 0.18 17.03
N PHE A 111 -4.40 0.25 18.17
CA PHE A 111 -4.98 0.77 19.42
C PHE A 111 -5.32 2.25 19.33
N GLY A 112 -4.49 3.08 18.67
CA GLY A 112 -4.81 4.50 18.45
C GLY A 112 -6.03 4.72 17.56
N ALA A 113 -6.29 3.82 16.59
CA ALA A 113 -7.43 3.90 15.68
C ALA A 113 -8.70 3.22 16.21
N GLN A 114 -8.66 2.55 17.37
CA GLN A 114 -9.76 1.71 17.85
C GLN A 114 -11.08 2.48 18.03
N ASN A 115 -11.02 3.69 18.56
CA ASN A 115 -12.21 4.53 18.74
C ASN A 115 -12.83 4.93 17.39
N LEU A 116 -12.00 5.30 16.41
CA LEU A 116 -12.48 5.63 15.06
C LEU A 116 -13.23 4.45 14.42
N VAL A 117 -12.71 3.22 14.55
CA VAL A 117 -13.35 2.02 14.02
C VAL A 117 -14.70 1.78 14.72
N ARG A 118 -14.76 1.95 16.05
CA ARG A 118 -16.00 1.84 16.82
C ARG A 118 -17.03 2.84 16.33
N ASP A 119 -16.63 4.08 16.07
CA ASP A 119 -17.52 5.15 15.62
C ASP A 119 -18.10 4.85 14.24
N ILE A 120 -17.28 4.36 13.30
CA ILE A 120 -17.74 3.97 11.95
C ILE A 120 -18.76 2.82 12.04
N ILE A 121 -18.44 1.78 12.81
CA ILE A 121 -19.34 0.62 13.00
C ILE A 121 -20.65 1.09 13.61
N SER A 122 -20.61 1.86 14.69
CA SER A 122 -21.80 2.37 15.37
C SER A 122 -22.66 3.22 14.44
N GLY A 123 -22.05 4.06 13.61
CA GLY A 123 -22.75 4.88 12.62
C GLY A 123 -23.44 4.07 11.51
N LEU A 124 -22.85 2.95 11.09
CA LEU A 124 -23.46 2.04 10.11
C LEU A 124 -24.62 1.20 10.66
N PHE A 125 -24.69 0.99 11.98
CA PHE A 125 -25.75 0.22 12.65
C PHE A 125 -26.85 1.09 13.30
N LEU A 126 -26.65 2.41 13.34
CA LEU A 126 -27.65 3.38 13.82
C LEU A 126 -28.72 3.72 12.76
N ILE A 127 -28.47 3.35 11.49
CA ILE A 127 -29.41 3.41 10.37
C ILE A 127 -30.14 2.07 10.20
#